data_AF-A0A7H8SA02-F1
#
_entry.id   AF-A0A7H8SA02-F1
#
_cell.length_a   1.000
_cell.length_b   1.000
_cell.length_c   1.000
_cell.angle_alpha   90.00
_cell.angle_beta   90.00
_cell.angle_gamma   90.00
#
_symmetry.space_group_name_H-M   'P 1'
#
loop_
_entity.id
_entity.type
_entity.pdbx_description
1 polymer ?
#
loop_
_entity_poly.entity_id
_entity_poly.type
_entity_poly.pdbx_seq_one_letter_code
_entity_poly.pdbx_strand_id
1 'polypeptide(L)' 'MNWAVLKDAKWWSLTATSLLLGVIGIVLAVYNNSYWAYFVIISAIFTLLGSNRGDQLTGL' A
#
# COMPACT_ATOMS: atom_id res chain seq x y z
N MET A 1 -17.25 4.87 -8.11
CA MET A 1 -15.78 4.96 -8.19
C MET A 1 -15.44 6.38 -8.64
N ASN A 2 -14.82 7.18 -7.78
CA ASN A 2 -14.53 8.56 -8.13
C ASN A 2 -13.49 8.62 -9.26
N TRP A 3 -13.84 9.23 -10.39
CA TRP A 3 -13.00 9.30 -11.60
C TRP A 3 -11.65 10.00 -11.35
N ALA A 4 -11.60 10.89 -10.35
CA ALA A 4 -10.37 11.55 -9.93
C ALA A 4 -9.32 10.57 -9.38
N VAL A 5 -9.74 9.54 -8.64
CA VAL A 5 -8.85 8.53 -8.04
C VAL A 5 -8.21 7.65 -9.13
N LEU A 6 -8.97 7.31 -10.18
CA LEU A 6 -8.46 6.48 -11.29
C LEU A 6 -7.41 7.18 -12.14
N LYS A 7 -7.53 8.50 -12.29
CA LYS A 7 -6.62 9.30 -13.13
C LYS A 7 -5.34 9.68 -12.41
N ASP A 8 -5.32 9.53 -11.08
CA ASP A 8 -4.15 9.80 -10.26
C ASP A 8 -3.17 8.64 -10.35
N ALA A 9 -2.34 8.63 -11.40
CA ALA A 9 -1.31 7.62 -11.64
C ALA A 9 -0.36 7.45 -10.43
N LYS A 10 -0.19 8.52 -9.64
CA LYS A 10 0.58 8.50 -8.39
C LYS A 10 -0.09 7.67 -7.31
N TRP A 11 -1.42 7.61 -7.29
CA TRP A 11 -2.17 6.76 -6.36
C TRP A 11 -2.03 5.28 -6.75
N TRP A 12 -2.20 4.96 -8.02
CA TRP A 12 -1.99 3.60 -8.52
C TRP A 12 -0.56 3.09 -8.31
N SER A 13 0.46 3.94 -8.52
CA SER A 13 1.84 3.53 -8.27
C SER A 13 2.10 3.25 -6.80
N LEU A 14 1.53 4.05 -5.90
CA LEU A 14 1.68 3.91 -4.46
C LEU A 14 0.97 2.66 -3.93
N THR A 15 -0.22 2.36 -4.45
CA THR A 15 -0.97 1.12 -4.18
C THR A 15 -0.24 -0.11 -4.71
N ALA A 16 0.29 -0.05 -5.95
CA ALA A 16 1.09 -1.15 -6.51
C ALA A 16 2.38 -1.39 -5.71
N THR A 17 3.05 -0.32 -5.28
CA THR A 17 4.25 -0.40 -4.43
C THR A 17 3.92 -1.02 -3.07
N SER A 18 2.79 -0.62 -2.46
CA SER A 18 2.30 -1.22 -1.21
C SER A 18 2.11 -2.73 -1.33
N LEU A 19 1.46 -3.19 -2.41
CA LEU A 19 1.23 -4.60 -2.67
C LEU A 19 2.55 -5.37 -2.84
N LEU A 20 3.49 -4.83 -3.60
CA LEU A 20 4.82 -5.44 -3.79
C LEU A 20 5.60 -5.53 -2.47
N LEU A 21 5.58 -4.48 -1.66
CA LEU A 21 6.21 -4.48 -0.32
C LEU A 21 5.58 -5.53 0.59
N GLY A 22 4.26 -5.70 0.53
CA GLY A 22 3.55 -6.73 1.29
C GLY A 22 3.98 -8.13 0.88
N VAL A 23 4.06 -8.41 -0.43
CA VAL A 23 4.54 -9.71 -0.96
C VAL A 23 5.99 -9.97 -0.54
N ILE A 24 6.87 -8.97 -0.66
CA ILE A 24 8.27 -9.09 -0.23
C ILE A 24 8.34 -9.39 1.28
N GLY A 25 7.53 -8.70 2.09
CA GLY A 25 7.44 -8.96 3.53
C GLY A 25 7.03 -10.39 3.86
N ILE A 26 6.01 -10.93 3.17
CA ILE A 26 5.57 -12.32 3.34
C ILE A 26 6.67 -13.30 2.94
N VAL A 27 7.32 -13.07 1.79
CA VAL A 27 8.43 -13.92 1.32
C VAL A 27 9.57 -13.92 2.35
N LEU A 28 10.00 -12.76 2.85
CA LEU A 28 11.02 -12.67 3.88
C LEU A 28 10.60 -13.39 5.18
N ALA A 29 9.32 -13.34 5.55
CA ALA A 29 8.80 -14.03 6.73
C ALA A 29 8.91 -15.55 6.57
N VAL A 30 8.57 -16.08 5.39
CA VAL A 30 8.73 -17.51 5.06
C VAL A 30 10.20 -17.95 5.15
N TYR A 31 11.15 -17.08 4.77
CA TYR A 31 12.58 -17.35 4.89
C TYR A 31 13.17 -17.01 6.27
N ASN A 32 12.32 -16.73 7.28
CA ASN A 32 12.72 -16.38 8.65
C ASN A 32 13.73 -15.22 8.73
N ASN A 33 13.63 -14.29 7.78
CA ASN A 33 14.52 -13.15 7.67
C ASN A 33 14.02 -12.00 8.55
N SER A 34 14.82 -11.54 9.50
CA SER A 34 14.46 -10.50 10.49
C SER A 34 13.92 -9.19 9.90
N TYR A 35 14.16 -8.91 8.62
CA TYR A 35 13.65 -7.71 7.96
C TYR A 35 12.18 -7.81 7.52
N TRP A 36 11.54 -8.99 7.60
CA TRP A 36 10.17 -9.23 7.15
C TRP A 36 9.17 -8.22 7.73
N ALA A 37 9.27 -7.96 9.04
CA ALA A 37 8.36 -7.07 9.75
C ALA A 37 8.44 -5.62 9.25
N TYR A 38 9.63 -5.15 8.87
CA TYR A 38 9.81 -3.79 8.34
C TYR A 38 9.02 -3.60 7.03
N PHE A 39 9.10 -4.57 6.13
CA PHE A 39 8.39 -4.52 4.85
C PHE A 39 6.87 -4.58 5.02
N VAL A 40 6.39 -5.41 5.96
CA VAL A 40 4.96 -5.50 6.30
C VAL A 40 4.45 -4.19 6.91
N ILE A 41 5.19 -3.61 7.86
CA ILE A 41 4.80 -2.34 8.51
C ILE A 41 4.75 -1.20 7.49
N ILE A 42 5.75 -1.09 6.62
CA ILE A 42 5.79 -0.05 5.58
C ILE A 42 4.61 -0.22 4.59
N SER A 43 4.30 -1.46 4.18
CA SER A 43 3.14 -1.76 3.33
C SER A 43 1.82 -1.34 4.00
N ALA A 44 1.66 -1.61 5.30
CA ALA A 44 0.48 -1.19 6.05
C ALA A 44 0.34 0.34 6.10
N ILE A 45 1.44 1.07 6.34
CA ILE A 45 1.45 2.54 6.33
C ILE A 45 1.04 3.08 4.95
N PHE A 46 1.61 2.56 3.87
CA PHE A 46 1.24 2.99 2.52
C PHE A 46 -0.24 2.71 2.21
N THR A 47 -0.77 1.59 2.68
CA THR A 47 -2.18 1.23 2.51
C THR A 47 -3.09 2.20 3.27
N LEU A 48 -2.76 2.54 4.52
CA LEU A 48 -3.52 3.50 5.32
C LEU A 48 -3.49 4.91 4.68
N LEU A 49 -2.33 5.37 4.22
CA LEU A 49 -2.19 6.64 3.51
C LEU A 49 -2.99 6.64 2.19
N GLY A 50 -3.03 5.51 1.49
CA GLY A 50 -3.86 5.31 0.30
C GLY A 50 -5.35 5.40 0.61
N SER A 51 -5.80 4.76 1.70
CA SER A 51 -7.20 4.72 2.13
C SER A 51 -7.74 6.09 2.55
N ASN A 52 -6.96 6.87 3.32
CA ASN A 52 -7.36 8.22 3.74
C ASN A 52 -7.57 9.17 2.55
N ARG A 53 -6.81 9.01 1.46
CA ARG A 53 -7.02 9.76 0.21
C ARG A 53 -8.24 9.27 -0.57
N GLY A 54 -8.49 7.97 -0.55
CA GLY A 54 -9.71 7.38 -1.10
C GLY A 54 -10.96 7.95 -0.44
N ASP A 55 -10.98 8.06 0.88
CA ASP A 55 -12.09 8.64 1.65
C ASP A 55 -12.22 10.15 1.46
N GLN A 56 -11.11 10.90 1.51
CA GLN A 56 -11.14 12.35 1.27
C GLN A 56 -11.65 12.73 -0.13
N LEU A 57 -11.42 11.88 -1.13
CA LEU A 57 -11.95 12.08 -2.47
C LEU A 57 -13.38 11.55 -2.61
N THR A 58 -13.83 10.62 -1.77
CA THR A 58 -15.17 10.03 -1.88
C THR A 58 -16.22 10.78 -1.05
N GLY A 59 -15.82 11.71 -0.18
CA GLY A 59 -16.72 12.68 0.44
C GLY A 59 -17.88 12.02 1.19
N LEU A 60 -17.56 11.41 2.33
CA LEU A 60 -18.53 11.13 3.40
C LEU A 60 -18.29 12.12 4.54
#